data_AF-A0A2N1RVC2-F1
#
_entry.id   AF-A0A2N1RVC2-F1
#
_cell.length_a   1.000
_cell.length_b   1.000
_cell.length_c   1.000
_cell.angle_alpha   90.00
_cell.angle_beta   90.00
_cell.angle_gamma   90.00
#
_symmetry.space_group_name_H-M   'P 1'
#
loop_
_entity.id
_entity.type
_entity.pdbx_description
1 polymer ?
#
loop_
_entity_poly.entity_id
_entity_poly.type
_entity_poly.pdbx_seq_one_letter_code
_entity_poly.pdbx_strand_id
1 'polypeptide(L)'
;MDSKQLTAREALELKGSLIYFYGYILITILAVIFQLLAGQNYKTIVISTLMNGIVLSLSFVIYLRKKSGKSAEAFVWSAALCSMLSTLIARYVYALNFDWTYAAESYQLPFSAYVKHTLPRK
;
A
#
# COMPACT_ATOMS: atom_id res chain seq x y z
N MET A 1 15.46 -33.64 -0.50
CA MET A 1 15.50 -32.20 -0.20
C MET A 1 16.78 -31.97 0.58
N ASP A 2 17.82 -31.44 -0.08
CA ASP A 2 19.06 -31.07 0.60
C ASP A 2 18.76 -30.07 1.72
N SER A 3 18.98 -30.48 2.95
CA SER A 3 18.86 -29.62 4.12
C SER A 3 20.05 -28.67 4.17
N LYS A 4 20.10 -27.70 3.26
CA LYS A 4 20.94 -26.51 3.46
C LYS A 4 20.48 -25.86 4.75
N GLN A 5 21.32 -25.93 5.79
CA GLN A 5 21.12 -25.18 7.02
C GLN A 5 21.07 -23.70 6.65
N LEU A 6 19.88 -23.12 6.68
CA LEU A 6 19.69 -21.68 6.51
C LEU A 6 20.40 -20.97 7.66
N THR A 7 21.17 -19.94 7.34
CA THR A 7 21.71 -19.07 8.38
C THR A 7 20.55 -18.37 9.11
N ALA A 8 20.77 -18.01 10.39
CA ALA A 8 19.74 -17.32 11.18
C ALA A 8 19.21 -16.05 10.49
N ARG A 9 20.07 -15.34 9.75
CA ARG A 9 19.71 -14.17 8.94
C ARG A 9 18.78 -14.53 7.79
N GLU A 10 19.11 -15.54 6.98
CA GLU A 10 18.27 -15.96 5.85
C GLU A 10 16.89 -16.44 6.30
N ALA A 11 16.84 -17.17 7.43
CA ALA A 11 15.58 -17.61 8.04
C ALA A 11 14.72 -16.41 8.48
N LEU A 12 15.33 -15.38 9.07
CA LEU A 12 14.64 -14.16 9.46
C LEU A 12 14.14 -13.39 8.24
N GLU A 13 14.97 -13.24 7.20
CA GLU A 13 14.61 -12.56 5.97
C GLU A 13 13.45 -13.24 5.22
N LEU A 14 13.42 -14.58 5.23
CA LEU A 14 12.33 -15.35 4.65
C LEU A 14 11.01 -15.11 5.42
N LYS A 15 11.05 -15.19 6.75
CA LYS A 15 9.89 -14.90 7.60
C LYS A 15 9.40 -13.46 7.43
N GLY A 16 10.33 -12.50 7.38
CA GLY A 16 10.02 -11.10 7.12
C GLY A 16 9.32 -10.88 5.77
N SER A 17 9.77 -11.57 4.72
CA SER A 17 9.12 -11.47 3.40
C SER A 17 7.70 -12.06 3.38
N LEU A 18 7.44 -13.12 4.15
CA LEU A 18 6.09 -13.66 4.33
C LEU A 18 5.18 -12.69 5.09
N ILE A 19 5.67 -12.10 6.17
CA ILE A 19 4.93 -11.09 6.94
C ILE A 19 4.60 -9.89 6.04
N TYR A 20 5.55 -9.45 5.23
CA TYR A 20 5.32 -8.37 4.26
C TYR A 20 4.22 -8.72 3.26
N PHE A 21 4.24 -9.94 2.68
CA PHE A 21 3.20 -10.42 1.76
C PHE A 21 1.81 -10.40 2.41
N TYR A 22 1.66 -11.02 3.59
CA TYR A 22 0.37 -11.04 4.29
C TYR A 22 -0.09 -9.66 4.74
N GLY A 23 0.83 -8.84 5.23
CA GLY A 23 0.55 -7.45 5.61
C GLY A 23 0.05 -6.64 4.41
N TYR A 24 0.63 -6.85 3.23
CA TYR A 24 0.23 -6.13 2.03
C TYR A 24 -1.15 -6.57 1.51
N ILE A 25 -1.51 -7.86 1.65
CA ILE A 25 -2.89 -8.33 1.39
C ILE A 25 -3.88 -7.57 2.28
N LEU A 26 -3.59 -7.50 3.57
CA LEU A 26 -4.47 -6.83 4.53
C LEU A 26 -4.62 -5.33 4.21
N ILE A 27 -3.51 -4.65 3.90
CA ILE A 27 -3.54 -3.24 3.45
C ILE A 27 -4.37 -3.08 2.18
N THR A 28 -4.23 -3.98 1.21
CA THR A 28 -4.97 -3.91 -0.06
C THR A 28 -6.48 -4.07 0.18
N ILE A 29 -6.88 -5.00 1.04
CA ILE A 29 -8.29 -5.20 1.41
C ILE A 29 -8.84 -3.94 2.09
N LEU A 30 -8.11 -3.38 3.06
CA LEU A 30 -8.51 -2.15 3.75
C LEU A 30 -8.62 -0.97 2.78
N ALA A 31 -7.69 -0.84 1.83
CA ALA A 31 -7.72 0.22 0.83
C ALA A 31 -8.99 0.15 -0.04
N VAL A 32 -9.38 -1.05 -0.49
CA VAL A 32 -10.61 -1.24 -1.27
C VAL A 32 -11.85 -0.93 -0.43
N ILE A 33 -11.91 -1.40 0.82
CA ILE A 33 -13.03 -1.09 1.73
C ILE A 33 -13.17 0.42 1.91
N PHE A 34 -12.07 1.14 2.19
CA PHE A 34 -12.12 2.59 2.35
C PHE A 34 -12.51 3.33 1.07
N GLN A 35 -12.05 2.88 -0.09
CA GLN A 35 -12.46 3.49 -1.36
C GLN A 35 -13.96 3.28 -1.65
N LEU A 36 -14.49 2.10 -1.30
CA LEU A 36 -15.93 1.81 -1.40
C LEU A 36 -16.75 2.70 -0.44
N LEU A 37 -16.31 2.82 0.81
CA LEU A 37 -16.97 3.69 1.81
C LEU A 37 -16.91 5.17 1.44
N ALA A 38 -15.83 5.60 0.78
CA ALA A 38 -15.68 6.95 0.25
C ALA A 38 -16.54 7.23 -1.00
N GLY A 39 -17.30 6.25 -1.49
CA GLY A 39 -18.13 6.40 -2.69
C GLY A 39 -17.33 6.67 -3.96
N GLN A 40 -16.08 6.19 -4.04
CA GLN A 40 -15.24 6.40 -5.21
C GLN A 40 -15.82 5.72 -6.45
N ASN A 41 -15.61 6.35 -7.61
CA ASN A 41 -15.96 5.77 -8.88
C ASN A 41 -15.26 4.40 -9.08
N TYR A 42 -15.99 3.45 -9.65
CA TYR A 42 -15.49 2.08 -9.88
C TYR A 42 -14.17 2.06 -10.67
N LYS A 43 -13.98 2.99 -11.62
CA LYS A 43 -12.73 3.15 -12.38
C LYS A 43 -11.53 3.45 -11.47
N THR A 44 -11.70 4.33 -10.49
CA THR A 44 -10.64 4.69 -9.53
C THR A 44 -10.29 3.51 -8.64
N ILE A 45 -11.29 2.76 -8.19
CA ILE A 45 -11.12 1.55 -7.37
C ILE A 45 -10.34 0.48 -8.15
N VAL A 46 -10.71 0.23 -9.41
CA VAL A 46 -10.03 -0.76 -10.26
C VAL A 46 -8.57 -0.38 -10.49
N ILE A 47 -8.28 0.88 -10.82
CA ILE A 47 -6.89 1.35 -11.03
C ILE A 47 -6.06 1.18 -9.76
N SER A 48 -6.59 1.58 -8.61
CA SER A 48 -5.88 1.42 -7.33
C SER A 48 -5.66 -0.05 -6.96
N THR A 49 -6.66 -0.90 -7.21
CA THR A 49 -6.57 -2.34 -6.97
C THR A 49 -5.52 -2.98 -7.86
N LEU A 50 -5.45 -2.60 -9.14
CA LEU A 50 -4.42 -3.09 -10.07
C LEU A 50 -3.02 -2.68 -9.62
N MET A 51 -2.83 -1.42 -9.20
CA MET A 51 -1.54 -0.94 -8.66
C MET A 51 -1.11 -1.73 -7.42
N ASN A 52 -2.02 -1.94 -6.47
CA ASN A 52 -1.75 -2.78 -5.29
C ASN A 52 -1.47 -4.24 -5.70
N GLY A 53 -2.14 -4.76 -6.72
CA GLY A 53 -1.90 -6.08 -7.29
C GLY A 53 -0.49 -6.27 -7.84
N ILE A 54 0.10 -5.23 -8.46
CA ILE A 54 1.49 -5.26 -8.92
C ILE A 54 2.44 -5.39 -7.73
N VAL A 55 2.25 -4.61 -6.67
CA VAL A 55 3.09 -4.67 -5.47
C VAL A 55 2.92 -6.00 -4.75
N LEU A 56 1.69 -6.52 -4.68
CA LEU A 56 1.40 -7.83 -4.13
C LEU A 56 2.12 -8.93 -4.93
N SER A 57 2.11 -8.86 -6.25
CA SER A 57 2.83 -9.80 -7.12
C SER A 57 4.34 -9.72 -6.89
N LEU A 58 4.91 -8.52 -6.78
CA LEU A 58 6.32 -8.32 -6.45
C LEU A 58 6.67 -8.90 -5.08
N SER A 59 5.81 -8.71 -4.07
CA SER A 59 6.03 -9.26 -2.72
C SER A 59 6.04 -10.79 -2.71
N PHE A 60 5.20 -11.43 -3.54
CA PHE A 60 5.21 -12.87 -3.73
C PHE A 60 6.49 -13.36 -4.44
N VAL A 61 6.94 -12.63 -5.47
CA VAL A 61 8.21 -12.94 -6.17
C VAL A 61 9.42 -12.81 -5.24
N ILE A 62 9.43 -11.80 -4.35
CA ILE A 62 10.46 -11.65 -3.32
C ILE A 62 10.49 -12.90 -2.42
N TYR A 63 9.33 -13.35 -1.95
CA TYR A 63 9.23 -14.57 -1.15
C TYR A 63 9.78 -15.79 -1.88
N LEU A 64 9.39 -16.00 -3.15
CA LEU A 64 9.88 -17.13 -3.94
C LEU A 64 11.39 -17.09 -4.18
N ARG A 65 11.95 -15.90 -4.46
CA ARG A 65 13.41 -15.73 -4.63
C ARG A 65 14.17 -15.98 -3.34
N LYS A 66 13.69 -15.44 -2.22
CA LYS A 66 14.29 -15.67 -0.89
C LYS A 66 14.20 -17.14 -0.47
N LYS A 67 13.09 -17.82 -0.78
CA LYS A 67 12.94 -19.27 -0.57
C LYS A 67 13.95 -20.09 -1.39
N SER A 68 14.34 -19.58 -2.55
CA SER A 68 15.35 -20.19 -3.42
C SER A 68 16.80 -19.81 -3.08
N GLY A 69 17.03 -19.03 -2.00
CA GLY A 69 18.35 -18.54 -1.61
C GLY A 69 18.97 -17.53 -2.58
N LYS A 70 18.16 -16.91 -3.46
CA LYS A 70 18.64 -15.91 -4.43
C LYS A 70 18.46 -14.51 -3.87
N SER A 71 19.38 -13.60 -4.21
CA SER A 71 19.19 -12.17 -3.93
C SER A 71 17.88 -11.68 -4.57
N ALA A 72 17.09 -10.98 -3.76
CA ALA A 72 15.83 -10.34 -4.13
C ALA A 72 15.89 -8.81 -3.96
N GLU A 73 17.09 -8.25 -3.77
CA GLU A 73 17.30 -6.85 -3.42
C GLU A 73 16.68 -5.89 -4.45
N ALA A 74 16.91 -6.13 -5.74
CA ALA A 74 16.29 -5.35 -6.81
C ALA A 74 14.76 -5.35 -6.73
N PHE A 75 14.14 -6.49 -6.43
CA PHE A 75 12.68 -6.60 -6.30
C PHE A 75 12.16 -5.88 -5.06
N VAL A 76 12.91 -5.89 -3.96
CA VAL A 76 12.58 -5.14 -2.74
C VAL A 76 12.57 -3.64 -3.05
N TRP A 77 13.59 -3.13 -3.74
CA TRP A 77 13.64 -1.73 -4.17
C TRP A 77 12.51 -1.37 -5.13
N SER A 78 12.21 -2.22 -6.12
CA SER A 78 11.08 -2.02 -7.02
C SER A 78 9.75 -1.99 -6.27
N ALA A 79 9.52 -2.92 -5.34
CA ALA A 79 8.30 -2.96 -4.54
C ALA A 79 8.15 -1.69 -3.67
N ALA A 80 9.24 -1.25 -3.04
CA ALA A 80 9.25 -0.02 -2.24
C ALA A 80 8.93 1.22 -3.11
N LEU A 81 9.59 1.37 -4.26
CA LEU A 81 9.32 2.47 -5.20
C LEU A 81 7.87 2.44 -5.68
N CYS A 82 7.34 1.28 -6.08
CA CYS A 82 5.95 1.14 -6.51
C CYS A 82 4.97 1.52 -5.39
N SER A 83 5.22 1.10 -4.14
CA SER A 83 4.36 1.47 -3.01
C SER A 83 4.40 2.96 -2.66
N MET A 84 5.55 3.61 -2.86
CA MET A 84 5.68 5.04 -2.64
C MET A 84 4.96 5.83 -3.74
N LEU A 85 5.15 5.42 -5.00
CA LEU A 85 4.47 6.01 -6.15
C LEU A 85 2.95 5.80 -6.10
N SER A 86 2.46 4.63 -5.66
CA SER A 86 1.02 4.38 -5.56
C SER A 86 0.35 5.37 -4.61
N THR A 87 1.01 5.72 -3.50
CA THR A 87 0.52 6.70 -2.53
C THR A 87 0.48 8.11 -3.13
N LEU A 88 1.49 8.49 -3.92
CA LEU A 88 1.54 9.79 -4.61
C LEU A 88 0.48 9.89 -5.71
N ILE A 89 0.31 8.83 -6.50
CA ILE A 89 -0.70 8.77 -7.57
C ILE A 89 -2.11 8.85 -6.98
N ALA A 90 -2.40 8.09 -5.91
CA ALA A 90 -3.70 8.15 -5.25
C ALA A 90 -4.05 9.57 -4.80
N ARG A 91 -3.09 10.30 -4.24
CA ARG A 91 -3.25 11.72 -3.86
C ARG A 91 -3.49 12.62 -5.06
N TYR A 92 -2.71 12.45 -6.12
CA TYR A 92 -2.88 13.24 -7.34
C TYR A 92 -4.27 13.03 -7.95
N VAL A 93 -4.74 11.77 -7.97
CA VAL A 93 -6.09 11.43 -8.43
C VAL A 93 -7.17 12.05 -7.53
N TYR A 94 -6.99 12.06 -6.21
CA TYR A 94 -7.93 12.73 -5.31
C TYR A 94 -7.95 14.25 -5.52
N ALA A 95 -6.79 14.89 -5.68
CA ALA A 95 -6.69 16.32 -5.94
C ALA A 95 -7.41 16.74 -7.23
N LEU A 96 -7.36 15.89 -8.27
CA LEU A 96 -8.05 16.13 -9.54
C LEU A 96 -9.57 15.94 -9.45
N ASN A 97 -10.06 15.03 -8.61
CA ASN A 97 -11.48 14.65 -8.60
C ASN A 97 -12.32 15.31 -7.46
N PHE A 98 -11.69 15.77 -6.37
CA PHE A 98 -12.39 16.19 -5.14
C PHE A 98 -11.95 17.55 -4.56
N ASP A 99 -11.06 18.30 -5.23
CA ASP A 99 -10.31 19.50 -4.76
C ASP A 99 -9.03 19.22 -3.96
N TRP A 100 -8.04 20.12 -4.14
CA TRP A 100 -6.74 20.10 -3.45
C TRP A 100 -6.87 20.15 -1.92
N THR A 101 -7.94 20.75 -1.41
CA THR A 101 -8.25 20.82 0.03
C THR A 101 -8.50 19.42 0.61
N TYR A 102 -9.24 18.57 -0.11
CA TYR A 102 -9.52 17.20 0.29
C TYR A 102 -8.25 16.32 0.21
N ALA A 103 -7.39 16.58 -0.78
CA ALA A 103 -6.09 15.93 -0.89
C ALA A 103 -5.13 16.31 0.25
N ALA A 104 -5.15 17.57 0.69
CA ALA A 104 -4.37 18.03 1.84
C ALA A 104 -4.92 17.51 3.18
N GLU A 105 -6.24 17.38 3.33
CA GLU A 105 -6.87 16.79 4.52
C GLU A 105 -6.55 15.31 4.68
N SER A 106 -6.27 14.56 3.60
CA SER A 106 -5.78 13.18 3.70
C SER A 106 -4.43 13.02 4.44
N TYR A 107 -3.71 14.12 4.70
CA TYR A 107 -2.50 14.15 5.53
C TYR A 107 -2.79 14.26 7.03
N GLN A 108 -3.98 14.71 7.44
CA GLN A 108 -4.31 15.07 8.81
C GLN A 108 -5.57 14.34 9.25
N LEU A 109 -5.44 13.51 10.30
CA LEU A 109 -6.57 12.96 11.05
C LEU A 109 -7.64 14.03 11.34
N PRO A 110 -8.93 13.64 11.49
CA PRO A 110 -10.12 14.47 11.30
C PRO A 110 -10.40 15.46 12.44
N PHE A 111 -9.40 16.23 12.87
CA PHE A 111 -9.60 17.26 13.89
C PHE A 111 -10.11 18.58 13.31
N SER A 112 -9.85 18.86 12.03
CA SER A 112 -10.26 20.11 11.36
C SER A 112 -11.76 20.14 10.99
N ALA A 113 -12.38 18.98 10.75
CA ALA A 113 -13.79 18.90 10.35
C ALA A 113 -14.78 19.26 11.49
N TYR A 114 -14.34 19.24 12.74
CA TYR A 114 -15.20 19.56 13.90
C TYR A 114 -15.35 21.07 14.18
N VAL A 115 -14.50 21.92 13.59
CA VAL A 115 -14.51 23.37 13.88
C VAL A 115 -15.39 24.16 12.90
N LYS A 116 -15.74 23.60 11.74
CA LYS A 116 -16.57 24.31 10.74
C LYS A 116 -18.08 24.29 11.02
N HIS A 117 -18.57 23.47 11.95
CA HIS A 117 -20.01 23.37 12.26
C HIS A 117 -20.47 24.14 13.51
N THR A 118 -19.58 24.82 14.24
CA THR A 118 -19.88 25.44 15.55
C THR A 118 -19.86 26.97 15.58
N LEU A 119 -19.64 27.66 14.46
CA LEU A 119 -19.70 29.11 14.43
C LEU A 119 -20.91 29.62 13.64
N PRO A 120 -21.94 30.16 14.31
CA PRO A 120 -22.97 30.91 13.61
C PRO A 120 -22.32 32.13 12.96
N ARG A 121 -22.51 32.27 11.63
CA ARG A 121 -22.18 33.50 10.92
C ARG A 121 -22.99 34.64 11.56
N LYS A 122 -22.30 35.58 12.19
CA LYS A 122 -22.81 36.93 12.44
C LYS A 122 -22.33 37.84 11.32
#